data_AF-A0A7X3TYV2-F1
#
_entry.id   AF-A0A7X3TYV2-F1
#
_cell.length_a   1.000
_cell.length_b   1.000
_cell.length_c   1.000
_cell.angle_alpha   90.00
_cell.angle_beta   90.00
_cell.angle_gamma   90.00
#
_symmetry.space_group_name_H-M   'P 1'
#
loop_
_entity.id
_entity.type
_entity.pdbx_description
1 polymer ?
#
loop_
_entity_poly.entity_id
_entity_poly.type
_entity_poly.pdbx_seq_one_letter_code
_entity_poly.pdbx_strand_id
1 'polypeptide(L)'
;MVRHIILRFEAPLMSFGDQRIDHIGPSGRFPAASMLTGLLANALGWSRTDGAELRDLQSRIRYAARVDVEGRRVDDFQTAQLGADDRGWTTSGTPDRRTGGKATYDATHIRRRTYLADAVATVALRLESLSAAPSMDDVAAALATPARPQFRVREQCLPPPPVLAGHAEGDTALEALLAWPLDPGSSGDVRCMWPADDAP
;
A
#
# COMPACT_ATOMS: atom_id res chain seq x y z
N MET A 1 -22.71 9.45 12.91
CA MET A 1 -21.94 9.10 11.70
C MET A 1 -20.58 9.77 11.72
N VAL A 2 -19.53 8.99 11.58
CA VAL A 2 -18.14 9.42 11.57
C VAL A 2 -17.67 9.55 10.12
N ARG A 3 -16.90 10.61 9.82
CA ARG A 3 -16.34 10.82 8.47
C ARG A 3 -15.14 9.91 8.23
N HIS A 4 -15.16 9.21 7.11
CA HIS A 4 -14.07 8.38 6.60
C HIS A 4 -13.55 8.97 5.29
N ILE A 5 -12.26 8.79 5.01
CA ILE A 5 -11.73 9.00 3.66
C ILE A 5 -11.92 7.73 2.84
N ILE A 6 -12.25 7.91 1.57
CA ILE A 6 -12.32 6.81 0.62
C ILE A 6 -11.06 6.82 -0.24
N LEU A 7 -10.31 5.73 -0.17
CA LEU A 7 -9.13 5.50 -0.97
C LEU A 7 -9.47 4.50 -2.08
N ARG A 8 -9.21 4.88 -3.32
CA ARG A 8 -9.33 4.00 -4.48
C ARG A 8 -7.95 3.54 -4.93
N PHE A 9 -7.77 2.23 -5.04
CA PHE A 9 -6.59 1.56 -5.55
C PHE A 9 -6.89 0.98 -6.93
N GLU A 10 -6.37 1.64 -7.95
CA GLU A 10 -6.48 1.26 -9.35
C GLU A 10 -5.17 1.61 -10.06
N ALA A 11 -4.64 0.66 -10.83
CA ALA A 11 -3.48 0.82 -11.70
C ALA A 11 -3.40 -0.38 -12.66
N PRO A 12 -2.69 -0.26 -13.81
CA PRO A 12 -2.45 -1.39 -14.71
C PRO A 12 -1.82 -2.60 -13.99
N LEU A 13 -0.91 -2.33 -13.06
CA LEU A 13 -0.36 -3.31 -12.12
C LEU A 13 -0.33 -2.71 -10.73
N MET A 14 -0.78 -3.46 -9.73
CA MET A 14 -0.60 -3.16 -8.31
C MET A 14 -0.21 -4.39 -7.51
N SER A 15 0.16 -4.25 -6.25
CA SER A 15 0.53 -5.38 -5.39
C SER A 15 0.23 -5.05 -3.94
N PHE A 16 -0.59 -5.82 -3.24
CA PHE A 16 -0.76 -5.66 -1.80
C PHE A 16 0.21 -6.61 -1.11
N GLY A 17 1.43 -6.14 -0.82
CA GLY A 17 2.52 -6.98 -0.32
C GLY A 17 2.09 -7.86 0.86
N ASP A 18 2.42 -9.14 0.76
CA ASP A 18 2.11 -10.16 1.78
C ASP A 18 3.42 -10.76 2.33
N GLN A 19 3.33 -11.72 3.25
CA GLN A 19 4.46 -12.36 3.91
C GLN A 19 5.49 -12.85 2.88
N ARG A 20 6.68 -12.26 2.97
CA ARG A 20 7.78 -12.52 2.05
C ARG A 20 8.72 -13.56 2.64
N ILE A 21 8.96 -14.64 1.91
CA ILE A 21 10.00 -15.63 2.21
C ILE A 21 11.01 -15.59 1.06
N ASP A 22 12.30 -15.50 1.40
CA ASP A 22 13.42 -15.40 0.47
C ASP A 22 13.24 -14.30 -0.62
N HIS A 23 13.22 -14.73 -1.87
CA HIS A 23 13.10 -13.87 -3.04
C HIS A 23 11.69 -13.87 -3.64
N ILE A 24 10.73 -14.51 -2.97
CA ILE A 24 9.33 -14.59 -3.39
C ILE A 24 8.56 -13.50 -2.66
N GLY A 25 8.08 -12.51 -3.40
CA GLY A 25 7.27 -11.41 -2.89
C GLY A 25 5.82 -11.55 -3.37
N PRO A 26 4.97 -12.30 -2.64
CA PRO A 26 3.57 -12.49 -3.01
C PRO A 26 2.76 -11.19 -2.87
N SER A 27 1.57 -11.21 -3.45
CA SER A 27 0.53 -10.21 -3.23
C SER A 27 -0.68 -10.87 -2.58
N GLY A 28 -1.09 -10.28 -1.47
CA GLY A 28 -2.37 -10.51 -0.82
C GLY A 28 -3.51 -9.94 -1.66
N ARG A 29 -4.72 -10.11 -1.14
CA ARG A 29 -5.98 -9.66 -1.76
C ARG A 29 -6.34 -8.23 -1.41
N PHE A 30 -5.98 -7.79 -0.21
CA PHE A 30 -6.34 -6.48 0.32
C PHE A 30 -5.11 -5.73 0.82
N PRO A 31 -5.13 -4.38 0.84
CA PRO A 31 -4.09 -3.58 1.48
C PRO A 31 -3.90 -3.97 2.94
N ALA A 32 -2.65 -4.11 3.38
CA ALA A 32 -2.32 -4.28 4.79
C ALA A 32 -2.27 -2.93 5.52
N ALA A 33 -2.46 -2.93 6.84
CA ALA A 33 -2.35 -1.71 7.67
C ALA A 33 -0.97 -1.02 7.53
N SER A 34 0.11 -1.81 7.42
CA SER A 34 1.46 -1.29 7.22
C SER A 34 1.65 -0.61 5.85
N MET A 35 0.99 -1.12 4.81
CA MET A 35 0.96 -0.49 3.49
C MET A 35 0.23 0.85 3.57
N LEU A 36 -0.95 0.89 4.19
CA LEU A 36 -1.72 2.12 4.37
C LEU A 36 -0.92 3.15 5.17
N THR A 37 -0.27 2.73 6.27
CA THR A 37 0.62 3.58 7.05
C THR A 37 1.73 4.19 6.19
N GLY A 38 2.41 3.36 5.38
CA GLY A 38 3.48 3.82 4.49
C GLY A 38 2.99 4.79 3.41
N LEU A 39 1.80 4.56 2.85
CA LEU A 39 1.14 5.46 1.88
C LEU A 39 0.85 6.83 2.52
N LEU A 40 0.19 6.83 3.68
CA LEU A 40 -0.16 8.06 4.38
C LEU A 40 1.10 8.83 4.82
N ALA A 41 2.07 8.14 5.41
CA ALA A 41 3.34 8.73 5.82
C ALA A 41 4.13 9.33 4.64
N ASN A 42 4.10 8.66 3.48
CA ASN A 42 4.71 9.18 2.25
C ASN A 42 4.04 10.48 1.80
N ALA A 43 2.71 10.54 1.84
CA ALA A 43 1.94 11.74 1.52
C ALA A 43 2.24 12.89 2.48
N LEU A 44 2.36 12.58 3.78
CA LEU A 44 2.70 13.51 4.87
C LEU A 44 4.18 13.95 4.86
N GLY A 45 5.02 13.36 4.00
CA GLY A 45 6.45 13.70 3.89
C GLY A 45 7.33 13.05 4.96
N TRP A 46 6.81 12.11 5.75
CA TRP A 46 7.57 11.40 6.77
C TRP A 46 8.64 10.48 6.17
N SER A 47 9.67 10.24 6.97
CA SER A 47 10.78 9.35 6.68
C SER A 47 10.56 7.98 7.34
N ARG A 48 11.28 6.99 6.82
CA ARG A 48 11.34 5.62 7.39
C ARG A 48 11.94 5.61 8.80
N THR A 49 12.67 6.67 9.16
CA THR A 49 13.32 6.88 10.46
C THR A 49 12.36 7.37 11.53
N ASP A 50 11.17 7.86 11.16
CA ASP A 50 10.19 8.47 12.07
C ASP A 50 9.35 7.36 12.72
N GLY A 51 10.05 6.44 13.38
CA GLY A 51 9.49 5.17 13.81
C GLY A 51 8.42 5.30 14.89
N ALA A 52 8.46 6.34 15.73
CA ALA A 52 7.45 6.56 16.75
C ALA A 52 6.13 7.03 16.12
N GLU A 53 6.23 7.98 15.20
CA GLU A 53 5.15 8.57 14.42
C GLU A 53 4.48 7.51 13.54
N LEU A 54 5.28 6.67 12.86
CA LEU A 54 4.77 5.56 12.05
C LEU A 54 4.01 4.53 12.88
N ARG A 55 4.50 4.20 14.10
CA ARG A 55 3.83 3.27 14.99
C ARG A 55 2.52 3.85 15.53
N ASP A 56 2.51 5.11 15.94
CA ASP A 56 1.31 5.81 16.39
C ASP A 56 0.25 5.83 15.27
N LEU A 57 0.63 6.28 14.07
CA LEU A 57 -0.25 6.33 12.91
C LEU A 57 -0.85 4.95 12.60
N GLN A 58 -0.02 3.91 12.53
CA GLN A 58 -0.51 2.56 12.26
C GLN A 58 -1.50 2.08 13.33
N SER A 59 -1.23 2.37 14.61
CA SER A 59 -2.10 1.95 15.72
C SER A 59 -3.48 2.60 15.68
N ARG A 60 -3.57 3.78 15.05
CA ARG A 60 -4.80 4.57 14.92
C ARG A 60 -5.57 4.25 13.65
N ILE A 61 -4.99 3.55 12.68
CA ILE A 61 -5.69 3.23 11.43
C ILE A 61 -6.81 2.22 11.68
N ARG A 62 -8.05 2.65 11.43
CA ARG A 62 -9.24 1.81 11.35
C ARG A 62 -9.77 1.86 9.93
N TYR A 63 -9.92 0.70 9.28
CA TYR A 63 -10.32 0.67 7.88
C TYR A 63 -11.07 -0.62 7.52
N ALA A 64 -11.88 -0.52 6.47
CA ALA A 64 -12.46 -1.64 5.74
C ALA A 64 -12.05 -1.54 4.26
N ALA A 65 -11.91 -2.67 3.58
CA ALA A 65 -11.54 -2.73 2.17
C ALA A 65 -12.49 -3.63 1.38
N ARG A 66 -12.75 -3.27 0.13
CA ARG A 66 -13.55 -4.01 -0.84
C ARG A 66 -12.75 -4.21 -2.11
N VAL A 67 -12.76 -5.41 -2.65
CA VAL A 67 -12.27 -5.69 -4.01
C VAL A 67 -13.46 -5.55 -4.94
N ASP A 68 -13.50 -4.41 -5.63
CA ASP A 68 -14.54 -4.10 -6.61
C ASP A 68 -14.34 -4.91 -7.89
N VAL A 69 -13.10 -4.92 -8.40
CA VAL A 69 -12.70 -5.71 -9.56
C VAL A 69 -11.53 -6.61 -9.15
N GLU A 70 -11.73 -7.92 -9.26
CA GLU A 70 -10.75 -8.95 -8.88
C GLU A 70 -9.44 -8.87 -9.70
N GLY A 71 -9.56 -8.48 -10.97
CA GLY A 71 -8.44 -8.45 -11.91
C GLY A 71 -7.81 -9.84 -12.14
N ARG A 72 -6.53 -9.84 -12.52
CA ARG A 72 -5.75 -11.07 -12.77
C ARG A 72 -4.45 -11.07 -11.99
N ARG A 73 -4.08 -12.23 -11.45
CA ARG A 73 -2.75 -12.43 -10.86
C ARG A 73 -1.70 -12.58 -11.95
N VAL A 74 -0.60 -11.84 -11.81
CA VAL A 74 0.56 -11.91 -12.71
C VAL A 74 1.80 -12.20 -11.89
N ASP A 75 2.44 -13.33 -12.17
CA ASP A 75 3.73 -13.67 -11.56
C ASP A 75 4.86 -13.20 -12.47
N ASP A 76 5.62 -12.24 -11.97
CA ASP A 76 6.73 -11.60 -12.66
C ASP A 76 8.06 -12.24 -12.21
N PHE A 77 8.81 -12.74 -13.20
CA PHE A 77 10.14 -13.29 -13.02
C PHE A 77 11.18 -12.20 -13.25
N GLN A 78 11.73 -11.67 -12.17
CA GLN A 78 12.66 -10.56 -12.18
C GLN A 78 14.08 -11.05 -11.99
N THR A 79 14.98 -10.65 -12.89
CA THR A 79 16.41 -10.89 -12.79
C THR A 79 17.15 -9.59 -12.51
N ALA A 80 18.23 -9.68 -11.73
CA ALA A 80 19.19 -8.60 -11.55
C ALA A 80 20.60 -9.18 -11.64
N GLN A 81 21.40 -8.63 -12.54
CA GLN A 81 22.84 -8.87 -12.57
C GLN A 81 23.48 -7.83 -11.66
N LEU A 82 24.27 -8.28 -10.68
CA LEU A 82 25.03 -7.38 -9.81
C LEU A 82 26.52 -7.57 -10.09
N GLY A 83 27.20 -6.50 -10.48
CA GLY A 83 28.64 -6.46 -10.67
C GLY A 83 29.41 -6.35 -9.35
N ALA A 84 30.71 -6.69 -9.39
CA ALA A 84 31.60 -6.57 -8.23
C ALA A 84 31.76 -5.12 -7.74
N ASP A 85 31.68 -4.17 -8.67
CA ASP A 85 31.79 -2.74 -8.38
C ASP A 85 30.41 -2.06 -8.22
N ASP A 86 29.31 -2.82 -8.28
CA ASP A 86 27.97 -2.27 -8.07
C ASP A 86 27.85 -1.79 -6.62
N ARG A 87 27.68 -0.48 -6.47
CA ARG A 87 27.50 0.16 -5.18
C ARG A 87 26.01 0.17 -4.86
N GLY A 88 25.59 -0.70 -3.96
CA GLY A 88 24.24 -0.64 -3.39
C GLY A 88 24.06 0.63 -2.57
N TRP A 89 22.94 1.33 -2.76
CA TRP A 89 22.53 2.37 -1.81
C TRP A 89 22.12 1.69 -0.49
N THR A 90 22.73 2.13 0.61
CA THR A 90 22.41 1.66 1.95
C THR A 90 21.83 2.80 2.78
N THR A 91 21.03 2.44 3.77
CA THR A 91 20.51 3.39 4.74
C THR A 91 21.59 3.98 5.65
N SER A 92 22.80 3.41 5.69
CA SER A 92 23.93 3.93 6.47
C SER A 92 24.79 4.94 5.71
N GLY A 93 24.50 5.23 4.44
CA GLY A 93 25.27 6.16 3.60
C GLY A 93 26.63 5.62 3.15
N THR A 94 27.00 4.41 3.57
CA THR A 94 28.19 3.69 3.11
C THR A 94 27.77 2.58 2.16
N PRO A 95 28.20 2.60 0.88
CA PRO A 95 27.85 1.54 -0.05
C PRO A 95 28.18 0.15 0.52
N ASP A 96 27.19 -0.73 0.55
CA ASP A 96 27.41 -2.11 0.97
C ASP A 96 28.33 -2.76 -0.05
N ARG A 97 29.51 -3.20 0.39
CA ARG A 97 30.46 -3.90 -0.46
C ARG A 97 30.27 -5.37 -0.21
N ARG A 98 29.80 -6.09 -1.23
CA ARG A 98 29.81 -7.54 -1.17
C ARG A 98 31.26 -8.02 -1.19
N THR A 99 31.59 -8.89 -0.25
CA THR A 99 32.91 -9.54 -0.21
C THR A 99 32.70 -10.94 -0.79
N GLY A 100 33.36 -11.26 -1.91
CA GLY A 100 33.16 -12.52 -2.63
C GLY A 100 34.16 -12.64 -3.78
N GLY A 101 34.50 -13.87 -4.17
CA GLY A 101 35.35 -14.13 -5.33
C GLY A 101 34.63 -13.81 -6.65
N LYS A 102 35.35 -13.81 -7.78
CA LYS A 102 34.78 -13.51 -9.11
C LYS A 102 33.49 -14.33 -9.40
N ALA A 103 33.47 -15.60 -9.01
CA ALA A 103 32.33 -16.50 -9.15
C ALA A 103 31.08 -16.11 -8.33
N THR A 104 31.22 -15.30 -7.28
CA THR A 104 30.09 -14.83 -6.46
C THR A 104 29.21 -13.81 -7.21
N TYR A 105 29.77 -13.14 -8.22
CA TYR A 105 29.07 -12.15 -9.06
C TYR A 105 28.54 -12.74 -10.37
N ASP A 106 28.87 -14.00 -10.66
CA ASP A 106 28.45 -14.67 -11.90
C ASP A 106 27.00 -15.19 -11.82
N ALA A 107 26.43 -15.32 -10.61
CA ALA A 107 25.07 -15.81 -10.41
C ALA A 107 24.03 -14.67 -10.51
N THR A 108 23.13 -14.76 -11.49
CA THR A 108 21.99 -13.85 -11.64
C THR A 108 21.07 -13.92 -10.41
N HIS A 109 20.78 -12.77 -9.80
CA HIS A 109 19.81 -12.70 -8.72
C HIS A 109 18.40 -12.83 -9.28
N ILE A 110 17.69 -13.84 -8.81
CA ILE A 110 16.31 -14.11 -9.23
C ILE A 110 15.35 -13.69 -8.13
N ARG A 111 14.29 -12.99 -8.51
CA ARG A 111 13.16 -12.62 -7.67
C ARG A 111 11.87 -12.98 -8.38
N ARG A 112 10.88 -13.43 -7.60
CA ARG A 112 9.51 -13.64 -8.09
C ARG A 112 8.59 -12.67 -7.41
N ARG A 113 7.82 -11.89 -8.17
CA ARG A 113 6.89 -10.88 -7.66
C ARG A 113 5.50 -11.14 -8.20
N THR A 114 4.52 -11.24 -7.32
CA THR A 114 3.13 -11.33 -7.75
C THR A 114 2.51 -9.94 -7.78
N TYR A 115 1.82 -9.64 -8.87
CA TYR A 115 1.03 -8.43 -9.09
C TYR A 115 -0.44 -8.79 -9.32
N LEU A 116 -1.29 -7.77 -9.17
CA LEU A 116 -2.69 -7.76 -9.57
C LEU A 116 -2.80 -6.80 -10.77
N ALA A 117 -3.18 -7.34 -11.93
CA ALA A 117 -3.44 -6.59 -13.15
C ALA A 117 -4.93 -6.27 -13.26
N ASP A 118 -5.26 -5.05 -13.67
CA ASP A 118 -6.64 -4.59 -13.91
C ASP A 118 -7.59 -4.77 -12.71
N ALA A 119 -7.04 -4.79 -11.50
CA ALA A 119 -7.82 -4.91 -10.27
C ALA A 119 -8.17 -3.53 -9.70
N VAL A 120 -9.32 -3.44 -9.04
CA VAL A 120 -9.81 -2.24 -8.36
C VAL A 120 -10.17 -2.59 -6.93
N ALA A 121 -9.60 -1.87 -5.97
CA ALA A 121 -9.98 -1.98 -4.57
C ALA A 121 -10.34 -0.61 -3.99
N THR A 122 -11.35 -0.59 -3.14
CA THR A 122 -11.83 0.59 -2.42
C THR A 122 -11.60 0.39 -0.93
N VAL A 123 -11.11 1.40 -0.24
CA VAL A 123 -10.85 1.37 1.20
C VAL A 123 -11.56 2.55 1.85
N ALA A 124 -12.36 2.30 2.88
CA ALA A 124 -12.83 3.32 3.79
C ALA A 124 -11.90 3.34 5.01
N LEU A 125 -11.30 4.50 5.32
CA LEU A 125 -10.32 4.65 6.39
C LEU A 125 -10.66 5.83 7.30
N ARG A 126 -10.47 5.64 8.61
CA ARG A 126 -10.39 6.71 9.60
C ARG A 126 -9.19 6.51 10.53
N LEU A 127 -8.82 7.58 11.22
CA LEU A 127 -7.90 7.52 12.35
C LEU A 127 -8.69 7.54 13.66
N GLU A 128 -8.39 6.61 14.55
CA GLU A 128 -8.82 6.63 15.94
C GLU A 128 -8.05 7.72 16.68
N SER A 129 -8.69 8.39 17.63
CA SER A 129 -8.21 9.61 18.30
C SER A 129 -8.15 10.85 17.40
N LEU A 130 -9.19 11.69 17.50
CA LEU A 130 -9.34 12.95 16.75
C LEU A 130 -8.46 14.09 17.27
N SER A 131 -7.89 13.98 18.47
CA SER A 131 -7.09 15.04 19.12
C SER A 131 -5.59 14.93 18.85
N ALA A 132 -5.11 13.85 18.24
CA ALA A 132 -3.71 13.65 17.91
C ALA A 132 -3.43 13.96 16.43
N ALA A 133 -2.32 14.65 16.16
CA ALA A 133 -1.85 14.86 14.78
C ALA A 133 -1.25 13.54 14.21
N PRO A 134 -1.29 13.32 12.89
CA PRO A 134 -2.11 14.04 11.92
C PRO A 134 -3.61 13.75 12.14
N SER A 135 -4.45 14.75 11.91
CA SER A 135 -5.90 14.62 11.86
C SER A 135 -6.34 14.00 10.53
N MET A 136 -7.63 13.65 10.42
CA MET A 136 -8.20 13.20 9.15
C MET A 136 -8.14 14.28 8.05
N ASP A 137 -8.22 15.56 8.41
CA ASP A 137 -8.08 16.67 7.45
C ASP A 137 -6.63 16.82 6.97
N ASP A 138 -5.65 16.67 7.87
CA ASP A 138 -4.23 16.69 7.50
C ASP A 138 -3.90 15.55 6.52
N VAL A 139 -4.43 14.35 6.78
CA VAL A 139 -4.29 13.19 5.89
C VAL A 139 -4.93 13.46 4.53
N ALA A 140 -6.15 13.99 4.49
CA ALA A 140 -6.83 14.28 3.23
C ALA A 140 -6.09 15.34 2.41
N ALA A 141 -5.62 16.42 3.04
CA ALA A 141 -4.83 17.46 2.39
C ALA A 141 -3.50 16.91 1.85
N ALA A 142 -2.82 16.06 2.63
CA ALA A 142 -1.59 15.41 2.21
C ALA A 142 -1.82 14.47 1.02
N LEU A 143 -2.93 13.72 0.97
CA LEU A 143 -3.22 12.83 -0.16
C LEU A 143 -3.62 13.59 -1.44
N ALA A 144 -4.21 14.79 -1.30
CA ALA A 144 -4.51 15.67 -2.43
C ALA A 144 -3.25 16.31 -3.02
N THR A 145 -2.29 16.65 -2.17
CA THR A 145 -1.01 17.28 -2.55
C THR A 145 0.17 16.56 -1.87
N PRO A 146 0.52 15.34 -2.33
CA PRO A 146 1.46 14.49 -1.61
C PRO A 146 2.88 15.03 -1.70
N ALA A 147 3.59 14.99 -0.56
CA ALA A 147 4.98 15.43 -0.47
C ALA A 147 5.94 14.61 -1.36
N ARG A 148 5.57 13.37 -1.70
CA ARG A 148 6.34 12.46 -2.55
C ARG A 148 5.40 11.66 -3.48
N PRO A 149 5.91 11.13 -4.62
CA PRO A 149 5.11 10.33 -5.54
C PRO A 149 4.44 9.13 -4.87
N GLN A 150 3.14 8.97 -5.14
CA GLN A 150 2.33 7.87 -4.61
C GLN A 150 2.32 6.70 -5.60
N PHE A 151 2.99 5.61 -5.25
CA PHE A 151 2.98 4.38 -6.02
C PHE A 151 1.93 3.40 -5.47
N ARG A 152 1.39 2.50 -6.31
CA ARG A 152 0.55 1.38 -5.84
C ARG A 152 1.42 0.25 -5.29
N VAL A 153 2.09 0.55 -4.18
CA VAL A 153 2.99 -0.28 -3.34
C VAL A 153 4.40 -0.49 -3.88
N ARG A 154 4.54 -0.85 -5.15
CA ARG A 154 5.84 -1.06 -5.77
C ARG A 154 6.13 0.11 -6.71
N GLU A 155 7.38 0.55 -6.76
CA GLU A 155 7.80 1.67 -7.61
C GLU A 155 7.50 1.43 -9.10
N GLN A 156 7.49 0.17 -9.53
CA GLN A 156 7.12 -0.23 -10.91
C GLN A 156 5.63 -0.03 -11.21
N CYS A 157 4.78 0.11 -10.20
CA CYS A 157 3.37 0.38 -10.36
C CYS A 157 3.18 1.88 -10.61
N LEU A 158 3.13 2.24 -11.90
CA LEU A 158 3.09 3.62 -12.42
C LEU A 158 2.14 4.54 -11.63
N PRO A 159 2.42 5.87 -11.62
CA PRO A 159 1.61 6.85 -10.90
C PRO A 159 0.14 6.71 -11.31
N PRO A 160 -0.72 6.25 -10.37
CA PRO A 160 -2.13 6.03 -10.62
C PRO A 160 -2.88 7.38 -10.61
N PRO A 161 -4.19 7.38 -10.92
CA PRO A 161 -5.08 8.45 -10.49
C PRO A 161 -4.93 8.72 -8.98
N PRO A 162 -5.29 9.94 -8.50
CA PRO A 162 -5.25 10.27 -7.08
C PRO A 162 -5.87 9.17 -6.22
N VAL A 163 -5.18 8.77 -5.16
CA VAL A 163 -5.66 7.70 -4.28
C VAL A 163 -6.88 8.13 -3.48
N LEU A 164 -6.98 9.41 -3.11
CA LEU A 164 -8.16 9.96 -2.45
C LEU A 164 -9.30 10.11 -3.46
N ALA A 165 -10.33 9.27 -3.32
CA ALA A 165 -11.52 9.31 -4.17
C ALA A 165 -12.62 10.22 -3.60
N GLY A 166 -12.67 10.39 -2.28
CA GLY A 166 -13.65 11.24 -1.62
C GLY A 166 -13.81 10.91 -0.14
N HIS A 167 -15.01 11.15 0.38
CA HIS A 167 -15.38 10.90 1.76
C HIS A 167 -16.72 10.17 1.83
N ALA A 168 -16.89 9.35 2.85
CA ALA A 168 -18.17 8.73 3.19
C ALA A 168 -18.41 8.82 4.70
N GLU A 169 -19.67 8.75 5.10
CA GLU A 169 -20.09 8.76 6.50
C GLU A 169 -20.59 7.37 6.89
N GLY A 170 -20.29 6.96 8.12
CA GLY A 170 -20.72 5.71 8.73
C GLY A 170 -20.27 5.67 10.18
N ASP A 171 -20.97 4.96 11.05
CA ASP A 171 -20.51 4.78 12.43
C ASP A 171 -19.34 3.78 12.48
N THR A 172 -19.31 2.83 11.54
CA THR A 172 -18.18 1.89 11.33
C THR A 172 -17.47 2.12 9.99
N ALA A 173 -16.27 1.55 9.82
CA ALA A 173 -15.57 1.62 8.54
C ALA A 173 -16.28 0.77 7.47
N LEU A 174 -16.91 -0.34 7.89
CA LEU A 174 -17.75 -1.14 7.00
C LEU A 174 -18.95 -0.36 6.48
N GLU A 175 -19.69 0.34 7.34
CA GLU A 175 -20.84 1.15 6.91
C GLU A 175 -20.44 2.22 5.91
N ALA A 176 -19.35 2.95 6.17
CA ALA A 176 -18.83 3.96 5.25
C ALA A 176 -18.40 3.34 3.91
N LEU A 177 -17.83 2.12 3.92
CA LEU A 177 -17.45 1.39 2.71
C LEU A 177 -18.68 0.93 1.89
N LEU A 178 -19.73 0.47 2.56
CA LEU A 178 -20.97 0.03 1.91
C LEU A 178 -21.79 1.20 1.35
N ALA A 179 -21.71 2.37 1.99
CA ALA A 179 -22.32 3.60 1.49
C ALA A 179 -21.63 4.12 0.21
N TRP A 180 -20.34 3.77 0.00
CA TRP A 180 -19.63 4.15 -1.22
C TRP A 180 -20.02 3.26 -2.40
N PRO A 181 -20.35 3.84 -3.58
CA PRO A 181 -20.82 3.06 -4.73
C PRO A 181 -19.79 2.02 -5.19
N LEU A 182 -20.28 0.90 -5.72
CA LEU A 182 -19.45 -0.10 -6.39
C LEU A 182 -18.79 0.50 -7.63
N ASP A 183 -17.64 -0.05 -8.01
CA ASP A 183 -17.06 0.26 -9.30
C ASP A 183 -18.00 -0.16 -10.44
N PRO A 184 -18.11 0.59 -11.54
CA PRO A 184 -18.90 0.17 -12.70
C PRO A 184 -18.45 -1.17 -13.31
N GLY A 185 -17.17 -1.54 -13.13
CA GLY A 185 -16.62 -2.83 -13.55
C GLY A 185 -16.89 -3.98 -12.56
N SER A 186 -17.49 -3.72 -11.40
CA SER A 186 -17.83 -4.77 -10.43
C SER A 186 -18.85 -5.74 -11.02
N SER A 187 -18.64 -7.04 -10.79
CA SER A 187 -19.54 -8.10 -11.26
C SER A 187 -19.87 -9.09 -10.15
N GLY A 188 -21.17 -9.27 -9.87
CA GLY A 188 -21.64 -10.20 -8.85
C GLY A 188 -21.26 -9.77 -7.42
N ASP A 189 -21.07 -10.76 -6.55
CA ASP A 189 -20.67 -10.52 -5.16
C ASP A 189 -19.22 -10.05 -5.07
N VAL A 190 -19.00 -8.98 -4.32
CA VAL A 190 -17.67 -8.41 -4.06
C VAL A 190 -17.13 -8.89 -2.72
N ARG A 191 -15.81 -9.03 -2.64
CA ARG A 191 -15.15 -9.45 -1.40
C ARG A 191 -14.81 -8.22 -0.56
N CYS A 192 -15.16 -8.26 0.71
CA CYS A 192 -14.78 -7.24 1.68
C CYS A 192 -13.90 -7.83 2.80
N MET A 193 -13.06 -6.98 3.38
CA MET A 193 -12.44 -7.19 4.68
C MET A 193 -12.85 -6.01 5.57
N TRP A 194 -13.09 -6.27 6.84
CA TRP A 194 -13.38 -5.25 7.82
C TRP A 194 -12.93 -5.74 9.19
N PRO A 195 -12.85 -4.84 10.19
CA PRO A 195 -12.62 -5.23 11.55
C PRO A 195 -13.68 -6.18 12.10
N ALA A 196 -13.31 -7.14 12.94
CA ALA A 196 -14.27 -8.11 13.47
C ALA A 196 -15.41 -7.46 14.30
N ASP A 197 -15.11 -6.34 14.94
CA ASP A 197 -16.00 -5.49 15.75
C ASP A 197 -16.85 -4.51 14.92
N ASP A 198 -16.62 -4.39 13.61
CA ASP A 198 -17.47 -3.61 12.69
C ASP A 198 -18.66 -4.44 12.17
N ALA A 199 -18.72 -5.75 12.47
CA ALA A 199 -19.84 -6.61 12.07
C ALA A 199 -21.10 -6.28 12.91
N PRO A 200 -22.30 -6.25 12.29
CA PRO A 200 -23.56 -6.05 13.00
C PRO A 200 -23.90 -7.19 13.97
#